data_AF-A0A1D2V9B9-F1
#
_entry.id   AF-A0A1D2V9B9-F1
#
_cell.length_a   1.000
_cell.length_b   1.000
_cell.length_c   1.000
_cell.angle_alpha   90.00
_cell.angle_beta   90.00
_cell.angle_gamma   90.00
#
_symmetry.space_group_name_H-M   'P 1'
#
loop_
_entity.id
_entity.type
_entity.pdbx_description
1 polymer ?
#
loop_
_entity_poly.entity_id
_entity_poly.type
_entity_poly.pdbx_seq_one_letter_code
_entity_poly.pdbx_strand_id
1 'polypeptide(L)'
;GNFNRRFKTFPPERGSFPLDHDGECTDQMQKYLKCLQLVKGNNAPNCRLLAKSYLGCRMDNKLMDSTSWDLLGLPDDDKNK
;
A
#
# COMPACT_ATOMS: atom_id res chain seq x y z
N GLY A 1 -42.41 9.66 -4.59
CA GLY A 1 -41.87 9.64 -3.22
C GLY A 1 -40.37 9.85 -3.27
N ASN A 2 -39.86 10.79 -2.47
CA ASN A 2 -38.49 11.31 -2.46
C ASN A 2 -37.40 10.22 -2.29
N PHE A 3 -36.42 10.16 -3.21
CA PHE A 3 -35.24 9.28 -3.14
C PHE A 3 -34.06 9.93 -2.38
N ASN A 4 -34.30 10.41 -1.17
CA ASN A 4 -33.23 10.94 -0.30
C ASN A 4 -32.88 9.93 0.81
N ARG A 5 -32.33 8.77 0.42
CA ARG A 5 -31.63 7.90 1.38
C ARG A 5 -30.17 8.34 1.43
N ARG A 6 -29.83 9.20 2.40
CA ARG A 6 -28.45 9.39 2.85
C ARG A 6 -27.91 8.01 3.25
N PHE A 7 -27.09 7.40 2.41
CA PHE A 7 -26.31 6.23 2.82
C PHE A 7 -25.42 6.69 3.97
N LYS A 8 -25.68 6.18 5.18
CA LYS A 8 -24.81 6.39 6.32
C LYS A 8 -23.52 5.65 5.98
N THR A 9 -22.51 6.36 5.50
CA THR A 9 -21.19 5.79 5.25
C THR A 9 -20.60 5.45 6.61
N PHE A 10 -20.57 4.16 6.93
CA PHE A 10 -19.73 3.69 8.01
C PHE A 10 -18.28 3.92 7.58
N PRO A 11 -17.40 4.42 8.46
CA PRO A 11 -15.97 4.39 8.20
C PRO A 11 -15.61 2.97 7.75
N PRO A 12 -14.79 2.80 6.71
CA PRO A 12 -14.33 1.48 6.32
C PRO A 12 -13.71 0.80 7.54
N GLU A 13 -13.89 -0.52 7.69
CA GLU A 13 -13.36 -1.29 8.83
C GLU A 13 -11.85 -1.14 9.03
N ARG A 14 -11.13 -0.71 7.99
CA ARG A 14 -9.68 -0.46 8.00
C ARG A 14 -9.31 1.03 8.11
N GLY A 15 -10.26 1.88 8.51
CA GLY A 15 -10.10 3.32 8.61
C GLY A 15 -9.91 4.01 7.26
N SER A 16 -10.16 5.32 7.23
CA SER A 16 -9.69 6.14 6.12
C SER A 16 -8.16 6.15 6.21
N PHE A 17 -7.48 5.54 5.24
CA PHE A 17 -6.03 5.43 5.22
C PHE A 17 -5.40 6.79 5.55
N PRO A 18 -4.59 6.93 6.62
CA PRO A 18 -3.94 8.19 6.89
C PRO A 18 -3.08 8.55 5.68
N LEU A 19 -3.34 9.73 5.14
CA LEU A 19 -2.56 10.28 4.04
C LEU A 19 -1.16 10.53 4.56
N ASP A 20 -0.15 10.19 3.74
CA ASP A 20 1.27 10.52 3.94
C ASP A 20 1.42 12.04 3.82
N HIS A 21 0.97 12.76 4.85
CA HIS A 21 0.78 14.21 4.83
C HIS A 21 2.13 14.94 4.85
N ASP A 22 3.06 14.42 5.65
CA ASP A 22 4.39 15.00 5.81
C ASP A 22 5.40 14.39 4.82
N GLY A 23 4.94 13.41 4.03
CA GLY A 23 5.69 12.84 2.92
C GLY A 23 6.82 11.91 3.35
N GLU A 24 6.74 11.34 4.56
CA GLU A 24 7.81 10.50 5.11
C GLU A 24 8.12 9.27 4.25
N CYS A 25 7.13 8.77 3.50
CA CYS A 25 7.26 7.60 2.63
C CYS A 25 7.17 7.92 1.13
N THR A 26 7.24 9.21 0.76
CA THR A 26 7.07 9.67 -0.61
C THR A 26 8.20 9.20 -1.53
N ASP A 27 9.45 9.12 -1.06
CA ASP A 27 10.57 8.64 -1.89
C ASP A 27 10.40 7.16 -2.30
N GLN A 28 10.03 6.31 -1.35
CA GLN A 28 9.75 4.88 -1.57
C GLN A 28 8.54 4.71 -2.49
N MET A 29 7.49 5.53 -2.29
CA MET A 29 6.31 5.57 -3.17
C MET A 29 6.72 5.86 -4.62
N GLN A 30 7.52 6.91 -4.84
CA GLN A 30 7.95 7.31 -6.19
C GLN A 30 8.76 6.20 -6.87
N LYS A 31 9.68 5.56 -6.14
CA LYS A 31 10.45 4.42 -6.66
C LYS A 31 9.54 3.26 -7.07
N TYR A 32 8.57 2.91 -6.22
CA TYR A 32 7.61 1.86 -6.51
C TYR A 32 6.74 2.18 -7.74
N LEU A 33 6.17 3.39 -7.81
CA LEU A 33 5.35 3.82 -8.95
C LEU A 33 6.15 3.85 -10.25
N LYS A 34 7.39 4.33 -10.21
CA LYS A 34 8.30 4.30 -11.37
C LYS A 34 8.56 2.88 -11.83
N CYS A 35 8.73 1.94 -10.90
CA CYS A 35 8.89 0.52 -11.24
C CYS A 35 7.66 -0.03 -11.97
N LEU A 36 6.45 0.21 -11.43
CA LEU A 36 5.20 -0.22 -12.06
C LEU A 36 5.04 0.32 -13.48
N GLN A 37 5.41 1.60 -13.69
CA GLN A 37 5.40 2.22 -15.01
C GLN A 37 6.36 1.52 -15.98
N LEU A 38 7.59 1.23 -15.54
CA LEU A 38 8.60 0.55 -16.37
C LEU A 38 8.16 -0.86 -16.79
N VAL A 39 7.54 -1.60 -15.88
CA VAL A 39 7.09 -2.98 -16.15
C VAL A 39 5.69 -3.03 -16.77
N LYS A 40 5.10 -1.87 -17.08
CA LYS A 40 3.75 -1.73 -17.66
C LYS A 40 2.67 -2.43 -16.84
N GLY A 41 2.78 -2.37 -15.51
CA GLY A 41 1.85 -3.02 -14.59
C GLY A 41 2.00 -4.53 -14.47
N ASN A 42 3.01 -5.15 -15.08
CA ASN A 42 3.31 -6.56 -14.85
C ASN A 42 3.81 -6.80 -13.42
N ASN A 43 3.51 -7.98 -12.86
CA ASN A 43 3.97 -8.36 -11.53
C ASN A 43 5.46 -8.76 -11.56
N ALA A 44 6.33 -7.75 -11.53
CA ALA A 44 7.76 -7.93 -11.60
C ALA A 44 8.39 -8.01 -10.19
N PRO A 45 9.34 -8.93 -9.95
CA PRO A 45 9.92 -9.15 -8.63
C PRO A 45 10.69 -7.94 -8.09
N ASN A 46 11.30 -7.14 -8.96
CA ASN A 46 11.95 -5.88 -8.57
C ASN A 46 10.95 -4.86 -8.00
N CYS A 47 9.71 -4.81 -8.50
CA CYS A 47 8.68 -3.92 -7.96
C CYS A 47 8.13 -4.42 -6.62
N ARG A 48 8.15 -5.74 -6.37
CA ARG A 48 7.76 -6.32 -5.07
C ARG A 48 8.68 -5.86 -3.94
N LEU A 49 10.00 -5.80 -4.18
CA LEU A 49 10.97 -5.28 -3.20
C LEU A 49 10.67 -3.82 -2.85
N LEU A 50 10.36 -2.99 -3.86
CA LEU A 50 10.00 -1.60 -3.67
C LEU A 50 8.65 -1.44 -2.97
N ALA A 51 7.68 -2.32 -3.25
CA ALA A 51 6.40 -2.36 -2.56
C ALA A 51 6.57 -2.68 -1.06
N LYS A 52 7.41 -3.68 -0.71
CA LYS A 52 7.74 -4.00 0.69
C LYS A 52 8.38 -2.79 1.40
N SER A 53 9.32 -2.10 0.75
CA SER A 53 9.94 -0.90 1.33
C SER A 53 8.94 0.23 1.56
N TYR A 54 8.05 0.47 0.59
CA TYR A 54 7.02 1.50 0.72
C TYR A 54 6.01 1.19 1.82
N LEU A 55 5.45 -0.02 1.84
CA LEU A 55 4.49 -0.42 2.85
C LEU A 55 5.13 -0.55 4.24
N GLY A 56 6.39 -1.00 4.31
CA GLY A 56 7.19 -1.03 5.54
C GLY A 56 7.32 0.35 6.15
N CYS A 57 7.73 1.34 5.35
CA CYS A 57 7.80 2.74 5.79
C CYS A 57 6.47 3.22 6.38
N ARG A 58 5.33 2.88 5.76
CA ARG A 58 4.02 3.28 6.27
C ARG A 58 3.66 2.59 7.59
N MET A 59 4.00 1.33 7.75
CA MET A 59 3.80 0.61 9.01
C MET A 59 4.68 1.20 10.13
N ASP A 60 5.95 1.50 9.84
CA ASP A 60 6.91 2.06 10.80
C ASP A 60 6.49 3.46 11.29
N ASN A 61 5.96 4.29 10.40
CA ASN A 61 5.47 5.63 10.70
C ASN A 61 4.01 5.66 11.19
N LYS A 62 3.38 4.50 11.44
CA LYS A 62 1.97 4.39 11.87
C LYS A 62 0.98 5.04 10.88
N LEU A 63 1.36 5.11 9.60
CA LEU A 63 0.53 5.51 8.48
C LEU A 63 -0.27 4.31 7.90
N MET A 64 -0.10 3.13 8.49
CA MET A 64 -0.79 1.89 8.18
C MET A 64 -0.67 0.94 9.37
N ASP A 65 -1.68 0.10 9.61
CA ASP A 65 -1.59 -0.98 10.59
C ASP A 65 -0.52 -1.99 10.18
N SER A 66 0.26 -2.44 11.17
CA SER A 66 1.25 -3.50 10.97
C SER A 66 0.56 -4.81 10.58
N THR A 67 0.95 -5.39 9.45
CA THR A 67 0.42 -6.67 8.96
C THR A 67 1.52 -7.50 8.30
N SER A 68 1.32 -8.81 8.21
CA SER A 68 2.27 -9.71 7.54
C SER A 68 2.29 -9.51 6.03
N TRP A 69 3.44 -9.71 5.41
CA TRP A 69 3.62 -9.58 3.96
C TRP A 69 2.72 -10.52 3.15
N ASP A 70 2.43 -11.72 3.65
CA ASP A 70 1.54 -12.68 2.99
C ASP A 70 0.11 -12.16 2.85
N LEU A 71 -0.42 -11.51 3.89
CA LEU A 71 -1.75 -10.87 3.85
C LEU A 71 -1.81 -9.68 2.88
N LEU A 72 -0.65 -9.11 2.55
CA LEU A 72 -0.50 -8.05 1.53
C LEU A 72 -0.24 -8.61 0.13
N GLY A 73 -0.21 -9.93 -0.04
CA GLY A 73 0.11 -10.57 -1.32
C GLY A 73 1.56 -10.33 -1.75
N LEU A 74 2.46 -10.09 -0.79
CA LEU A 74 3.89 -9.91 -1.00
C LEU A 74 4.64 -11.11 -0.44
N PRO A 75 4.79 -12.21 -1.21
CA PRO A 75 5.51 -13.38 -0.72
C PRO A 75 6.94 -13.01 -0.33
N ASP A 76 7.53 -13.79 0.57
CA ASP A 76 8.95 -13.66 0.87
C ASP A 76 9.80 -13.82 -0.39
N ASP A 77 10.88 -13.06 -0.43
CA ASP A 77 11.86 -13.19 -1.49
C ASP A 77 12.69 -14.41 -1.09
N ASP A 78 12.31 -15.59 -1.59
CA ASP A 78 13.01 -16.85 -1.34
C ASP A 78 14.52 -16.65 -1.49
N LYS A 79 15.23 -16.48 -0.36
CA LYS A 79 16.70 -16.40 -0.34
C LYS A 79 17.36 -17.78 -0.45
N ASN A 80 16.60 -18.83 -0.75
CA ASN A 80 17.14 -20.18 -0.84
C ASN A 80 16.22 -21.10 -1.66
N LYS A 81 16.38 -21.11 -3.00
CA LYS A 81 16.02 -22.26 -3.83
C LYS A 81 16.95 -22.35 -5.04
#